data_AF-A0A6P1BKP0-F1
#
_entry.id   AF-A0A6P1BKP0-F1
#
_cell.length_a   1.000
_cell.length_b   1.000
_cell.length_c   1.000
_cell.angle_alpha   90.00
_cell.angle_beta   90.00
_cell.angle_gamma   90.00
#
_symmetry.space_group_name_H-M   'P 1'
#
loop_
_entity.id
_entity.type
_entity.pdbx_description
1 polymer ?
#
loop_
_entity_poly.entity_id
_entity_poly.type
_entity_poly.pdbx_seq_one_letter_code
_entity_poly.pdbx_strand_id
1 'polypeptide(L)'
;MSFQLTVLKVLAGQPTGRASVAEVRRAVEILMNSGRDWTDRMKRLAEHAPDLNIFSAKFVFRDALGWEITQEGRQFLSALERAVAAQREPLRSTIDPSSSEVPVQAVTDPTNSLIAPRSRHQSSRRRRRKGRSSRRTA
;
A
#
# COMPACT_ATOMS: atom_id res chain seq x y z
N MET A 1 10.61 18.17 -1.74
CA MET A 1 9.40 17.86 -0.95
C MET A 1 8.43 19.03 -1.09
N SER A 2 7.12 18.78 -1.17
CA SER A 2 6.10 19.84 -1.40
C SER A 2 5.34 20.20 -0.12
N PHE A 3 5.41 21.48 0.29
CA PHE A 3 4.69 21.99 1.46
C PHE A 3 3.17 21.90 1.29
N GLN A 4 2.66 22.25 0.11
CA GLN A 4 1.21 22.25 -0.15
C GLN A 4 0.61 20.85 -0.02
N LEU A 5 1.32 19.84 -0.51
CA LEU A 5 0.91 18.46 -0.37
C LEU A 5 0.98 18.00 1.10
N THR A 6 1.96 18.47 1.88
CA THR A 6 2.01 18.21 3.32
C THR A 6 0.79 18.79 4.04
N VAL A 7 0.41 20.03 3.73
CA VAL A 7 -0.81 20.64 4.28
C VAL A 7 -2.04 19.80 3.94
N LEU A 8 -2.18 19.38 2.68
CA LEU A 8 -3.31 18.55 2.25
C LEU A 8 -3.37 17.22 3.02
N LYS A 9 -2.21 16.58 3.25
CA LYS A 9 -2.11 15.37 4.06
C LYS A 9 -2.46 15.58 5.53
N VAL A 10 -2.02 16.69 6.12
CA VAL A 10 -2.34 17.05 7.51
C VAL A 10 -3.85 17.21 7.68
N LEU A 11 -4.49 17.97 6.79
CA LEU A 11 -5.94 18.20 6.85
C LEU A 11 -6.73 16.91 6.63
N ALA A 12 -6.33 16.07 5.66
CA ALA A 12 -6.96 14.77 5.43
C ALA A 12 -6.82 13.80 6.62
N GLY A 13 -5.80 13.98 7.46
CA GLY A 13 -5.60 13.21 8.69
C GLY A 13 -6.43 13.70 9.88
N GLN A 14 -7.09 14.87 9.78
CA GLN A 14 -7.98 15.35 10.82
C GLN A 14 -9.34 14.66 10.74
N PRO A 15 -9.97 14.29 11.87
CA PRO A 15 -11.28 13.64 11.86
C PRO A 15 -12.37 14.43 11.12
N THR A 16 -12.32 15.76 11.21
CA THR A 16 -13.27 16.68 10.57
C THR A 16 -12.76 17.21 9.23
N GLY A 17 -11.53 16.89 8.83
CA GLY A 17 -10.88 17.52 7.67
C GLY A 17 -10.46 18.98 7.90
N ARG A 18 -10.64 19.51 9.11
CA ARG A 18 -10.38 20.91 9.46
C ARG A 18 -9.34 21.03 10.57
N ALA A 19 -8.51 22.05 10.49
CA ALA A 19 -7.54 22.42 11.53
C ALA A 19 -7.31 23.92 11.56
N SER A 20 -7.04 24.45 12.75
CA SER A 20 -6.51 25.80 12.90
C SER A 20 -5.10 25.91 12.28
N VAL A 21 -4.68 27.13 11.95
CA VAL A 21 -3.33 27.37 11.40
C VAL A 21 -2.23 26.92 12.37
N ALA A 22 -2.46 27.07 13.68
CA ALA A 22 -1.53 26.61 14.71
C ALA A 22 -1.38 25.08 14.72
N GLU A 23 -2.48 24.34 14.59
CA GLU A 23 -2.46 22.88 14.49
C GLU A 23 -1.79 22.40 13.21
N VAL A 24 -2.08 23.03 12.07
CA VAL A 24 -1.42 22.72 10.80
C VAL A 24 0.09 22.92 10.93
N ARG A 25 0.51 24.08 11.46
CA ARG A 25 1.94 24.37 11.69
C ARG A 25 2.59 23.31 12.58
N ARG A 26 1.99 23.01 13.73
CA ARG A 26 2.51 22.01 14.67
C ARG A 26 2.64 20.63 14.02
N ALA A 27 1.63 20.20 13.25
CA ALA A 27 1.66 18.92 12.56
C ALA A 27 2.74 18.88 11.47
N VAL A 28 2.90 19.96 10.70
CA VAL A 28 3.96 20.07 9.70
C VAL A 28 5.34 19.99 10.39
N GLU A 29 5.56 20.70 11.50
CA GLU A 29 6.82 20.65 12.24
C GLU A 29 7.15 19.21 12.70
N ILE A 30 6.18 18.46 13.21
CA ILE A 30 6.38 17.04 13.59
C ILE A 30 6.74 16.20 12.36
N LEU A 31 6.01 16.38 11.26
CA LEU A 31 6.21 15.63 10.02
C LEU A 31 7.58 15.91 9.39
N MET A 32 8.05 17.16 9.43
CA MET A 32 9.38 17.51 8.93
C MET A 32 10.51 16.85 9.74
N ASN A 33 10.24 16.51 11.01
CA ASN A 33 11.17 15.81 11.88
C ASN A 33 10.96 14.28 11.93
N SER A 34 10.03 13.73 11.12
CA SER A 34 9.68 12.29 11.13
C SER A 34 10.68 11.39 10.40
N GLY A 35 11.75 11.96 9.82
CA GLY A 35 12.83 11.20 9.18
C GLY A 35 12.55 10.80 7.72
N ARG A 36 13.47 9.99 7.18
CA ARG A 36 13.63 9.77 5.73
C ARG A 36 12.42 9.08 5.09
N ASP A 37 11.78 8.14 5.78
CA ASP A 37 10.62 7.40 5.24
C ASP A 37 9.46 8.34 4.88
N TRP A 38 9.20 9.33 5.73
CA TRP A 38 8.18 10.35 5.46
C TRP A 38 8.58 11.24 4.30
N THR A 39 9.82 11.75 4.31
CA THR A 39 10.34 12.62 3.24
C THR A 39 10.28 11.93 1.88
N ASP A 40 10.69 10.66 1.79
CA ASP A 40 10.68 9.89 0.55
C ASP A 40 9.26 9.61 0.06
N ARG A 41 8.32 9.30 0.97
CA ARG A 41 6.91 9.13 0.62
C ARG A 41 6.32 10.41 0.03
N MET A 42 6.60 11.55 0.65
CA MET A 42 6.11 12.86 0.19
C MET A 42 6.78 13.31 -1.11
N LYS A 43 8.05 12.93 -1.32
CA LYS A 43 8.75 13.20 -2.59
C LYS A 43 8.05 12.50 -3.76
N ARG A 44 7.74 11.20 -3.62
CA ARG A 44 7.06 10.41 -4.67
C ARG A 44 5.68 10.96 -5.02
N LEU A 45 4.91 11.37 -4.01
CA LEU A 45 3.62 12.02 -4.22
C LEU A 45 3.78 13.38 -4.95
N ALA A 46 4.81 14.17 -4.61
CA ALA A 46 5.06 15.44 -5.27
C ALA A 46 5.51 15.27 -6.74
N GLU A 47 6.23 14.18 -7.07
CA GLU A 47 6.61 13.85 -8.46
C GLU A 47 5.40 13.61 -9.36
N HIS A 48 4.27 13.16 -8.79
CA HIS A 48 3.02 12.93 -9.52
C HIS A 48 2.12 14.17 -9.61
N ALA A 49 2.47 15.24 -8.89
CA ALA A 49 1.73 16.49 -8.87
C ALA A 49 2.71 17.69 -8.76
N PRO A 50 3.59 17.88 -9.77
CA PRO A 50 4.66 18.87 -9.71
C PRO A 50 4.15 20.30 -9.62
N ASP A 51 3.04 20.60 -10.28
CA ASP A 51 2.44 21.95 -10.35
C ASP A 51 1.24 22.12 -9.40
N LEU A 52 1.18 21.32 -8.34
CA LEU A 52 0.06 21.36 -7.40
C LEU A 52 -0.07 22.75 -6.75
N ASN A 53 -1.20 23.40 -7.02
CA ASN A 53 -1.66 24.58 -6.28
C ASN A 53 -3.01 24.29 -5.60
N ILE A 54 -2.97 23.96 -4.30
CA ILE A 54 -4.16 23.54 -3.54
C ILE A 54 -5.22 24.64 -3.37
N PHE A 55 -4.83 25.92 -3.47
CA PHE A 55 -5.76 27.05 -3.34
C PHE A 55 -6.42 27.39 -4.67
N SER A 56 -5.64 27.48 -5.75
CA SER A 56 -6.17 27.69 -7.09
C SER A 56 -7.08 26.54 -7.53
N ALA A 57 -6.74 25.30 -7.16
CA ALA A 57 -7.56 24.13 -7.42
C ALA A 57 -8.75 23.94 -6.46
N LYS A 58 -8.92 24.83 -5.46
CA LYS A 58 -10.00 24.77 -4.46
C LYS A 58 -10.04 23.45 -3.68
N PHE A 59 -8.88 22.84 -3.44
CA PHE A 59 -8.77 21.64 -2.61
C PHE A 59 -8.78 21.95 -1.11
N VAL A 60 -8.54 23.22 -0.75
CA VAL A 60 -8.57 23.70 0.63
C VAL A 60 -9.31 25.03 0.71
N PHE A 61 -10.25 25.14 1.65
CA PHE A 61 -10.84 26.41 2.07
C PHE A 61 -10.08 27.00 3.25
N ARG A 62 -10.02 28.33 3.28
CA ARG A 62 -9.41 29.09 4.38
C ARG A 62 -10.44 30.10 4.88
N ASP A 63 -10.64 30.12 6.19
CA ASP A 63 -11.49 31.09 6.88
C ASP A 63 -10.88 31.49 8.23
N ALA A 64 -11.62 32.28 9.01
CA ALA A 64 -11.17 32.77 10.30
C ALA A 64 -10.94 31.65 11.35
N LEU A 65 -11.58 30.49 11.17
CA LEU A 65 -11.47 29.35 12.09
C LEU A 65 -10.33 28.41 11.69
N GLY A 66 -9.76 28.58 10.50
CA GLY A 66 -8.63 27.80 10.02
C GLY A 66 -8.83 27.31 8.61
N TRP A 67 -8.27 26.13 8.33
CA TRP A 67 -8.23 25.55 7.01
C TRP A 67 -9.00 24.23 7.00
N GLU A 68 -9.70 23.96 5.89
CA GLU A 68 -10.49 22.76 5.72
C GLU A 68 -10.23 22.15 4.34
N ILE A 69 -9.98 20.85 4.29
CA ILE A 69 -9.89 20.11 3.02
C ILE A 69 -11.29 19.90 2.44
N THR A 70 -11.44 20.21 1.15
CA THR A 70 -12.70 20.02 0.43
C THR A 70 -12.90 18.57 0.04
N GLN A 71 -14.09 18.23 -0.46
CA GLN A 71 -14.34 16.89 -0.96
C GLN A 71 -13.50 16.58 -2.20
N GLU A 72 -13.33 17.55 -3.08
CA GLU A 72 -12.48 17.47 -4.26
C GLU A 72 -11.01 17.28 -3.84
N GLY A 73 -10.56 17.99 -2.80
CA GLY A 73 -9.22 17.82 -2.23
C GLY A 73 -8.99 16.40 -1.71
N ARG A 74 -9.98 15.80 -1.02
CA ARG A 74 -9.93 14.40 -0.55
C ARG A 74 -9.87 13.41 -1.71
N GLN A 75 -10.69 13.62 -2.73
CA GLN A 75 -10.73 12.76 -3.92
C GLN A 75 -9.43 12.83 -4.71
N PHE A 76 -8.92 14.04 -4.94
CA PHE A 76 -7.63 14.26 -5.58
C PHE A 76 -6.51 13.55 -4.83
N LEU A 77 -6.42 13.77 -3.52
CA LEU A 77 -5.40 13.14 -2.69
C LEU A 77 -5.49 11.61 -2.71
N SER A 78 -6.70 11.06 -2.66
CA SER A 78 -6.94 9.60 -2.75
C SER A 78 -6.57 9.03 -4.12
N ALA A 79 -6.84 9.76 -5.22
CA ALA A 79 -6.43 9.35 -6.56
C ALA A 79 -4.90 9.39 -6.71
N LEU A 80 -4.26 10.44 -6.20
CA LEU A 80 -2.81 10.60 -6.19
C LEU A 80 -2.11 9.47 -5.44
N GLU A 81 -2.61 9.12 -4.25
CA GLU A 81 -2.07 8.02 -3.46
C GLU A 81 -2.22 6.66 -4.15
N ARG A 82 -3.36 6.40 -4.79
CA ARG A 82 -3.56 5.19 -5.60
C ARG A 82 -2.62 5.13 -6.79
N ALA A 83 -2.39 6.24 -7.49
CA ALA A 83 -1.46 6.29 -8.61
C ALA A 83 -0.03 5.93 -8.18
N VAL A 84 0.43 6.51 -7.06
CA VAL A 84 1.75 6.20 -6.50
C VAL A 84 1.84 4.75 -6.00
N ALA A 85 0.75 4.20 -5.44
CA ALA A 85 0.71 2.80 -5.02
C ALA A 85 0.77 1.84 -6.20
N ALA A 86 0.05 2.11 -7.29
CA ALA A 86 0.07 1.28 -8.49
C ALA A 86 1.45 1.22 -9.16
N GLN A 87 2.21 2.33 -9.15
CA GLN A 87 3.59 2.34 -9.65
C GLN A 87 4.58 1.55 -8.79
N ARG A 88 4.22 1.17 -7.56
CA ARG A 88 5.02 0.25 -6.75
C ARG A 88 4.73 -1.23 -7.07
N GLU A 89 3.66 -1.53 -7.80
CA GLU A 89 3.27 -2.89 -8.20
C GLU A 89 3.66 -3.35 -9.64
N PRO A 90 4.67 -2.83 -10.35
CA PRO A 90 5.16 -3.53 -11.53
C PRO A 90 6.13 -4.65 -11.10
N LEU A 91 5.80 -5.91 -11.47
CA LEU A 91 6.56 -7.19 -11.37
C LEU A 91 6.00 -8.28 -10.43
N ARG A 92 4.70 -8.57 -10.49
CA ARG A 92 4.17 -9.92 -10.19
C ARG A 92 3.20 -10.45 -11.24
N SER A 93 3.42 -10.10 -12.51
CA SER A 93 2.72 -10.74 -13.63
C SER A 93 3.76 -11.35 -14.58
N THR A 94 4.24 -12.51 -14.18
CA THR A 94 4.80 -13.53 -15.08
C THR A 94 4.18 -14.85 -14.63
N ILE A 95 3.76 -15.67 -15.60
CA ILE A 95 3.00 -16.93 -15.51
C ILE A 95 1.48 -16.67 -15.54
N ASP A 96 0.64 -17.06 -16.51
CA ASP A 96 0.73 -17.77 -17.81
C ASP A 96 -0.73 -17.76 -18.35
N PRO A 97 -1.05 -17.39 -19.60
CA PRO A 97 -2.42 -17.53 -20.11
C PRO A 97 -2.63 -18.94 -20.69
N SER A 98 -2.73 -19.95 -19.82
CA SER A 98 -3.24 -21.26 -20.23
C SER A 98 -4.70 -21.40 -19.80
N SER A 99 -5.63 -20.91 -20.63
CA SER A 99 -6.96 -21.51 -20.69
C SER A 99 -7.72 -21.20 -21.99
N SER A 100 -8.40 -22.26 -22.46
CA SER A 100 -9.38 -22.41 -23.54
C SER A 100 -8.81 -22.73 -24.93
N GLU A 101 -8.81 -23.97 -25.46
CA GLU A 101 -9.82 -25.06 -25.58
C GLU A 101 -10.27 -25.18 -27.03
N VAL A 102 -10.04 -26.34 -27.68
CA VAL A 102 -11.11 -27.14 -28.31
C VAL A 102 -10.64 -28.59 -28.60
N PRO A 103 -11.57 -29.58 -28.58
CA PRO A 103 -11.31 -31.01 -28.45
C PRO A 103 -11.31 -31.75 -29.80
N VAL A 104 -10.64 -32.90 -29.87
CA VAL A 104 -10.86 -33.89 -30.93
C VAL A 104 -10.91 -35.31 -30.35
N GLN A 105 -12.07 -35.94 -30.57
CA GLN A 105 -12.41 -37.31 -30.22
C GLN A 105 -11.74 -38.31 -31.17
N ALA A 106 -11.35 -39.50 -30.69
CA ALA A 106 -11.53 -40.78 -31.40
C ALA A 106 -11.19 -42.00 -30.52
N VAL A 107 -12.24 -42.69 -30.07
CA VAL A 107 -12.45 -44.16 -29.96
C VAL A 107 -11.27 -45.13 -30.22
N THR A 108 -10.97 -46.03 -29.26
CA THR A 108 -11.33 -47.47 -29.22
C THR A 108 -10.59 -48.20 -28.06
N ASP A 109 -11.11 -49.37 -27.69
CA ASP A 109 -11.14 -50.04 -26.39
C ASP A 109 -9.95 -51.05 -26.14
N PRO A 110 -10.03 -52.07 -25.24
CA PRO A 110 -9.41 -52.18 -23.91
C PRO A 110 -8.24 -53.18 -23.80
N THR A 111 -7.58 -53.22 -22.61
CA THR A 111 -7.20 -54.44 -21.83
C THR A 111 -5.80 -54.37 -21.21
N ASN A 112 -5.75 -54.69 -19.91
CA ASN A 112 -4.61 -55.16 -19.10
C ASN A 112 -3.40 -54.23 -18.87
N SER A 113 -3.22 -53.81 -17.63
CA SER A 113 -2.51 -54.66 -16.65
C SER A 113 -2.49 -54.03 -15.27
N LEU A 114 -2.91 -54.83 -14.30
CA LEU A 114 -2.67 -54.70 -12.88
C LEU A 114 -1.16 -54.56 -12.61
N ILE A 115 -0.76 -53.73 -11.64
CA ILE A 115 0.25 -53.99 -10.59
C ILE A 115 0.32 -52.76 -9.67
N ALA A 116 -0.12 -52.92 -8.43
CA ALA A 116 0.47 -52.27 -7.25
C ALA A 116 1.38 -53.35 -6.57
N PRO A 117 2.19 -53.10 -5.51
CA PRO A 117 2.29 -51.93 -4.63
C PRO A 117 3.75 -51.64 -4.09
N ARG A 118 3.84 -50.78 -3.04
CA ARG A 118 4.92 -50.68 -1.99
C ARG A 118 6.19 -49.91 -2.42
N SER A 119 6.88 -49.09 -1.62
CA SER A 119 7.11 -49.07 -0.17
C SER A 119 7.58 -47.69 0.34
N ARG A 120 6.90 -47.19 1.38
CA ARG A 120 7.43 -46.65 2.65
C ARG A 120 8.94 -46.32 2.71
N HIS A 121 9.26 -45.05 2.98
CA HIS A 121 10.38 -44.70 3.86
C HIS A 121 10.00 -43.58 4.85
N GLN A 122 9.89 -43.97 6.11
CA GLN A 122 9.98 -43.10 7.28
C GLN A 122 11.45 -42.79 7.56
N SER A 123 11.79 -41.53 7.86
CA SER A 123 12.80 -41.13 8.85
C SER A 123 12.62 -39.64 9.11
N SER A 124 12.03 -39.19 10.22
CA SER A 124 12.60 -39.10 11.58
C SER A 124 13.82 -38.16 11.71
N ARG A 125 13.61 -37.01 12.38
CA ARG A 125 14.36 -36.50 13.55
C ARG A 125 14.69 -34.99 13.53
N ARG A 126 13.94 -34.27 14.37
CA ARG A 126 14.40 -33.36 15.44
C ARG A 126 15.75 -32.62 15.25
N ARG A 127 15.69 -31.29 15.30
CA ARG A 127 16.57 -30.41 16.13
C ARG A 127 15.90 -29.03 16.24
N ARG A 128 15.15 -28.75 17.31
CA ARG A 128 15.61 -28.07 18.55
C ARG A 128 16.09 -26.64 18.28
N ARG A 129 15.20 -25.65 18.39
CA ARG A 129 15.58 -24.26 18.73
C ARG A 129 14.83 -23.81 19.97
N LYS A 130 15.61 -23.73 21.04
CA LYS A 130 15.27 -23.21 22.36
C LYS A 130 15.72 -21.74 22.36
N GLY A 131 14.77 -20.83 22.47
CA GLY A 131 15.02 -19.38 22.65
C GLY A 131 14.04 -18.88 23.68
N ARG A 132 14.40 -19.06 24.95
CA ARG A 132 13.57 -18.72 26.12
C ARG A 132 13.56 -17.21 26.29
N SER A 133 12.35 -16.67 26.30
CA SER A 133 11.99 -15.31 26.70
C SER A 133 12.46 -15.02 28.12
N SER A 134 13.18 -13.91 28.31
CA SER A 134 13.49 -13.33 29.62
C SER A 134 12.66 -12.06 29.76
N ARG A 135 11.56 -12.18 30.51
CA ARG A 135 10.73 -11.07 31.01
C ARG A 135 10.62 -11.22 32.52
N ARG A 136 10.85 -10.11 33.23
CA ARG A 136 10.39 -9.70 34.59
C ARG A 136 11.55 -9.02 35.34
N THR A 137 11.51 -7.76 35.76
CA THR A 137 10.55 -7.03 36.63
C THR A 137 10.18 -7.76 37.93
N ALA A 138 10.88 -7.43 39.00
CA ALA A 138 10.34 -6.86 40.24
C ALA A 138 11.52 -6.25 41.02
#